data_AF-A0A0A3AS70-F1
#
_entry.id   AF-A0A0A3AS70-F1
#
_cell.length_a   1.000
_cell.length_b   1.000
_cell.length_c   1.000
_cell.angle_alpha   90.00
_cell.angle_beta   90.00
_cell.angle_gamma   90.00
#
_symmetry.space_group_name_H-M   'P 1'
#
loop_
_entity.id
_entity.type
_entity.pdbx_description
1 polymer ?
#
loop_
_entity_poly.entity_id
_entity_poly.type
_entity_poly.pdbx_seq_one_letter_code
_entity_poly.pdbx_strand_id
1 'polypeptide(L)'
;MIEISAKAYCDDISSSQGSPKYVKADGSDRNLADVLRDIVSYLTQNKADKQMVKLLHGPLTEITRQDGLLSITSMNQLVHNPNFVIRSNDIPGLFVCIFPLIKKMNN
;
A
#
# COMPACT_ATOMS: atom_id res chain seq x y z
N MET A 1 7.99 3.69 -5.07
CA MET A 1 8.36 2.47 -4.31
C MET A 1 7.12 1.61 -4.01
N ILE A 2 6.11 2.10 -3.27
CA ILE A 2 4.90 1.31 -2.93
C ILE A 2 4.15 0.81 -4.16
N GLU A 3 3.95 1.66 -5.18
CA GLU A 3 3.26 1.26 -6.41
C GLU A 3 3.96 0.09 -7.11
N ILE A 4 5.30 0.15 -7.23
CA ILE A 4 6.10 -0.90 -7.86
C ILE A 4 5.99 -2.19 -7.06
N SER A 5 6.11 -2.13 -5.73
CA SER A 5 5.94 -3.32 -4.87
C SER A 5 4.53 -3.92 -4.98
N ALA A 6 3.49 -3.09 -5.05
CA ALA A 6 2.11 -3.57 -5.20
C ALA A 6 1.88 -4.26 -6.55
N LYS A 7 2.43 -3.71 -7.63
CA LYS A 7 2.38 -4.29 -8.99
C LYS A 7 3.11 -5.63 -9.02
N ALA A 8 4.37 -5.67 -8.56
CA ALA A 8 5.16 -6.89 -8.49
C ALA A 8 4.48 -7.99 -7.66
N TYR A 9 3.96 -7.64 -6.47
CA TYR A 9 3.25 -8.60 -5.63
C TYR A 9 2.03 -9.19 -6.34
N CYS A 10 1.23 -8.38 -7.03
CA CYS A 10 0.08 -8.88 -7.80
C CYS A 10 0.49 -9.83 -8.94
N ASP A 11 1.61 -9.56 -9.60
CA ASP A 11 2.14 -10.42 -10.66
C ASP A 11 2.60 -11.78 -10.09
N ASP A 12 3.28 -11.77 -8.94
CA ASP A 12 3.77 -12.98 -8.26
C ASP A 12 2.63 -13.92 -7.84
N ILE A 13 1.50 -13.36 -7.38
CA ILE A 13 0.35 -14.17 -6.94
C ILE A 13 -0.72 -14.35 -8.03
N SER A 14 -0.47 -13.93 -9.26
CA SER A 14 -1.45 -13.88 -10.35
C SER A 14 -2.08 -15.22 -10.72
N SER A 15 -1.40 -16.34 -10.41
CA SER A 15 -1.88 -17.71 -10.58
C SER A 15 -2.79 -18.20 -9.46
N SER A 16 -2.90 -17.45 -8.36
CA SER A 16 -3.71 -17.82 -7.20
C SER A 16 -5.17 -17.41 -7.38
N GLN A 17 -6.10 -18.26 -6.93
CA GLN A 17 -7.52 -17.95 -7.00
C GLN A 17 -7.86 -16.71 -6.16
N GLY A 18 -8.56 -15.75 -6.75
CA GLY A 18 -8.96 -14.51 -6.08
C GLY A 18 -7.84 -13.49 -5.92
N SER A 19 -6.70 -13.65 -6.62
CA SER A 19 -5.60 -12.71 -6.58
C SER A 19 -6.02 -11.31 -7.05
N PRO A 20 -5.62 -10.23 -6.34
CA PRO A 20 -5.81 -8.85 -6.81
C PRO A 20 -5.06 -8.61 -8.13
N LYS A 21 -5.57 -7.67 -8.93
CA LYS A 21 -4.94 -7.21 -10.17
C LYS A 21 -4.78 -5.70 -10.15
N TYR A 22 -3.67 -5.19 -10.68
CA TYR A 22 -3.44 -3.76 -10.82
C TYR A 22 -3.88 -3.18 -12.18
N VAL A 23 -4.17 -4.03 -13.16
CA VAL A 23 -4.72 -3.62 -14.46
C VAL A 23 -6.23 -3.81 -14.51
N LYS A 24 -6.91 -2.91 -15.21
CA LYS A 24 -8.33 -3.03 -15.57
C LYS A 24 -8.51 -3.94 -16.79
N ALA A 25 -9.76 -4.28 -17.09
CA ALA A 25 -10.11 -5.08 -18.27
C ALA A 25 -9.73 -4.40 -19.61
N ASP A 26 -9.62 -3.07 -19.62
CA ASP A 26 -9.21 -2.28 -20.79
C ASP A 26 -7.68 -2.14 -20.93
N GLY A 27 -6.90 -2.74 -20.02
CA GLY A 27 -5.44 -2.66 -20.00
C GLY A 27 -4.88 -1.40 -19.32
N SER A 28 -5.71 -0.48 -18.83
CA SER A 28 -5.26 0.68 -18.07
C SER A 28 -4.97 0.34 -16.60
N ASP A 29 -4.08 1.12 -15.97
CA ASP A 29 -3.78 0.98 -14.56
C ASP A 29 -4.99 1.35 -13.66
N ARG A 30 -5.17 0.57 -12.60
CA ARG A 30 -6.13 0.85 -11.52
C ARG A 30 -5.56 1.88 -10.56
N ASN A 31 -6.46 2.54 -9.83
CA ASN A 31 -6.05 3.42 -8.75
C ASN A 31 -5.31 2.60 -7.67
N LEU A 32 -4.11 3.05 -7.30
CA LEU A 32 -3.26 2.36 -6.32
C LEU A 32 -3.97 2.15 -4.96
N ALA A 33 -4.82 3.08 -4.53
CA ALA A 33 -5.58 2.92 -3.28
C ALA A 33 -6.53 1.72 -3.35
N ASP A 34 -7.16 1.46 -4.49
CA ASP A 34 -8.06 0.33 -4.68
C ASP A 34 -7.27 -0.98 -4.77
N VAL A 35 -6.13 -0.97 -5.47
CA VAL A 35 -5.22 -2.13 -5.53
C VAL A 35 -4.73 -2.51 -4.13
N LEU A 36 -4.33 -1.53 -3.31
CA LEU A 36 -3.89 -1.80 -1.94
C LEU A 36 -5.02 -2.31 -1.04
N ARG A 37 -6.25 -1.83 -1.21
CA ARG A 37 -7.42 -2.37 -0.50
C ARG A 37 -7.67 -3.83 -0.87
N ASP A 38 -7.57 -4.17 -2.15
CA ASP A 38 -7.76 -5.54 -2.62
C ASP A 38 -6.63 -6.46 -2.11
N ILE A 39 -5.37 -6.00 -2.11
CA ILE A 39 -4.24 -6.72 -1.52
C ILE A 39 -4.48 -6.98 -0.03
N VAL A 40 -4.91 -5.98 0.74
CA VAL A 40 -5.21 -6.16 2.17
C VAL A 40 -6.40 -7.11 2.37
N SER A 41 -7.44 -7.01 1.54
CA SER A 41 -8.56 -7.95 1.58
C SER A 41 -8.10 -9.39 1.32
N TYR A 42 -7.26 -9.58 0.31
CA TYR A 42 -6.66 -10.88 -0.02
C TYR A 42 -5.81 -11.44 1.12
N LEU A 43 -4.88 -10.63 1.66
CA LEU A 43 -4.00 -11.01 2.78
C LEU A 43 -4.77 -11.33 4.06
N THR A 44 -5.90 -10.66 4.30
CA THR A 44 -6.75 -10.89 5.47
C THR A 44 -7.79 -11.99 5.25
N GLN A 45 -7.78 -12.66 4.09
CA GLN A 45 -8.78 -13.65 3.69
C GLN A 45 -10.20 -13.09 3.84
N ASN A 46 -10.41 -11.89 3.29
CA ASN A 46 -11.65 -11.12 3.45
C ASN A 46 -12.06 -10.96 4.92
N LYS A 47 -11.13 -10.49 5.75
CA LYS A 47 -11.29 -10.27 7.20
C LYS A 47 -11.49 -11.55 8.04
N ALA A 48 -11.26 -12.74 7.49
CA ALA A 48 -11.25 -13.97 8.28
C ALA A 48 -10.05 -14.03 9.24
N ASP A 49 -8.88 -13.57 8.79
CA ASP A 49 -7.68 -13.45 9.64
C ASP A 49 -7.71 -12.14 10.45
N LYS A 50 -8.24 -12.23 11.68
CA LYS A 50 -8.38 -11.07 12.58
C LYS A 50 -7.03 -10.50 13.04
N GLN A 51 -5.99 -11.31 13.15
CA GLN A 51 -4.66 -10.84 13.54
C GLN A 51 -4.07 -9.99 12.41
N MET A 52 -4.19 -10.47 11.17
CA MET A 52 -3.74 -9.74 9.99
C MET A 52 -4.53 -8.46 9.77
N VAL A 53 -5.86 -8.47 10.01
CA VAL A 53 -6.68 -7.24 9.94
C VAL A 53 -6.15 -6.18 10.90
N LYS A 54 -5.87 -6.56 12.15
CA LYS A 54 -5.35 -5.62 13.16
C LYS A 54 -3.97 -5.07 12.76
N LEU A 55 -3.11 -5.93 12.22
CA LEU A 55 -1.77 -5.55 11.77
C LEU A 55 -1.80 -4.59 10.58
N LEU A 56 -2.69 -4.81 9.61
CA LEU A 56 -2.72 -4.08 8.34
C LEU A 56 -3.64 -2.85 8.34
N HIS A 57 -4.54 -2.71 9.32
CA HIS A 57 -5.47 -1.57 9.39
C HIS A 57 -4.77 -0.22 9.48
N GLY A 58 -3.77 -0.09 10.39
CA GLY A 58 -2.97 1.13 10.53
C GLY A 58 -2.18 1.49 9.26
N PRO A 59 -1.37 0.56 8.70
CA PRO A 59 -0.67 0.79 7.44
C PRO A 59 -1.58 1.24 6.29
N LEU A 60 -2.72 0.56 6.10
CA LEU A 60 -3.67 0.91 5.04
C LEU A 60 -4.28 2.30 5.26
N THR A 61 -4.61 2.64 6.51
CA THR A 61 -5.20 3.94 6.86
C THR A 61 -4.22 5.07 6.56
N GLU A 62 -2.93 4.93 6.91
CA GLU A 62 -1.94 6.00 6.66
C GLU A 62 -1.63 6.18 5.17
N ILE A 63 -1.49 5.10 4.41
CA ILE A 63 -1.16 5.18 2.98
C ILE A 63 -2.31 5.77 2.15
N THR A 64 -3.56 5.51 2.55
CA THR A 64 -4.75 5.99 1.84
C THR A 64 -5.19 7.40 2.25
N ARG A 65 -4.63 7.94 3.34
CA ARG A 65 -4.94 9.27 3.87
C ARG A 65 -4.40 10.35 2.94
N GLN A 66 -5.22 11.21 2.33
CA GLN A 66 -4.77 12.13 1.29
C GLN A 66 -3.70 13.15 1.75
N ASP A 67 -3.78 13.60 3.00
CA ASP A 67 -2.89 14.58 3.63
C ASP A 67 -1.76 13.93 4.46
N GLY A 68 -1.67 12.60 4.48
CA GLY A 68 -0.63 11.88 5.21
C GLY A 68 0.74 12.08 4.58
N LEU A 69 1.79 12.19 5.39
CA LEU A 69 3.16 12.36 4.90
C LEU A 69 3.61 11.15 4.05
N LEU A 70 3.16 9.95 4.43
CA LEU A 70 3.39 8.69 3.70
C LEU A 70 2.20 8.28 2.84
N SER A 71 1.31 9.22 2.54
CA SER A 71 0.23 8.95 1.61
C SER A 71 0.76 8.69 0.21
N ILE A 72 -0.02 7.99 -0.60
CA ILE A 72 0.27 7.82 -2.03
C ILE A 72 0.52 9.18 -2.69
N THR A 73 -0.29 10.18 -2.34
CA THR A 73 -0.19 11.55 -2.86
C THR A 73 1.13 12.22 -2.46
N SER A 74 1.48 12.21 -1.18
CA SER A 74 2.68 12.87 -0.65
C SER A 74 3.97 12.16 -1.08
N MET A 75 3.95 10.84 -1.19
CA MET A 75 5.08 10.08 -1.71
C MET A 75 5.29 10.27 -3.22
N ASN A 76 4.22 10.48 -3.99
CA ASN A 76 4.39 10.92 -5.38
C ASN A 76 4.96 12.34 -5.46
N GLN A 77 4.54 13.25 -4.58
CA GLN A 77 5.11 14.60 -4.52
C GLN A 77 6.59 14.61 -4.14
N LEU A 78 7.03 13.71 -3.26
CA LEU A 78 8.46 13.51 -2.92
C LEU A 78 9.34 13.18 -4.13
N VAL A 79 8.81 12.44 -5.10
CA VAL A 79 9.55 12.08 -6.33
C VAL A 79 9.59 13.23 -7.33
N HIS A 80 8.61 14.13 -7.27
CA HIS A 80 8.45 15.23 -8.23
C HIS A 80 8.83 16.63 -7.68
N ASN A 81 9.10 16.76 -6.38
CA ASN A 81 9.45 18.02 -5.74
C ASN A 81 10.73 17.90 -4.90
N PRO A 82 11.84 18.56 -5.30
CA PRO A 82 13.12 18.48 -4.60
C PRO A 82 13.14 19.16 -3.22
N ASN A 83 12.13 19.98 -2.89
CA ASN A 83 12.05 20.73 -1.64
C ASN A 83 11.00 20.16 -0.68
N PHE A 84 11.09 18.88 -0.36
CA PHE A 84 10.23 18.24 0.62
C PHE A 84 10.78 18.41 2.04
N VAL A 85 9.98 19.01 2.94
CA VAL A 85 10.35 19.21 4.35
C VAL A 85 9.45 18.37 5.23
N ILE A 86 10.06 17.49 6.04
CA ILE A 86 9.37 16.70 7.06
C ILE A 86 9.42 17.45 8.38
N ARG A 87 8.30 17.53 9.11
CA ARG A 87 8.30 18.11 10.47
C ARG A 87 8.97 17.11 11.42
N SER A 88 9.76 17.60 12.37
CA SER A 88 10.56 16.72 13.25
C SER A 88 9.75 15.67 14.02
N ASN A 89 8.48 15.95 14.34
CA ASN A 89 7.58 15.03 15.05
C ASN A 89 7.12 13.83 14.20
N ASP A 90 7.31 13.90 12.88
CA ASP A 90 6.80 12.93 11.92
C ASP A 90 7.85 11.84 11.58
N ILE A 91 9.12 12.02 11.96
CA ILE A 91 10.23 11.17 11.48
C ILE A 91 10.24 9.73 12.06
N PRO A 92 10.00 9.48 13.38
CA PRO A 92 10.18 8.14 13.94
C PRO A 92 8.93 7.23 13.90
N GLY A 93 7.72 7.79 13.94
CA GLY A 93 6.48 6.99 13.98
C GLY A 93 6.01 6.50 12.61
N LEU A 94 6.23 7.31 11.57
CA LEU A 94 5.63 7.10 10.26
C LEU A 94 6.14 5.87 9.51
N PHE A 95 7.45 5.61 9.53
CA PHE A 95 8.01 4.44 8.85
C PHE A 95 7.61 3.11 9.51
N VAL A 96 7.48 3.09 10.84
CA VAL A 96 7.01 1.91 11.59
C VAL A 96 5.57 1.54 11.19
N CYS A 97 4.73 2.54 10.91
CA CYS A 97 3.33 2.32 10.58
C CYS A 97 3.11 1.63 9.23
N ILE A 98 3.95 1.83 8.21
CA ILE A 98 3.72 1.24 6.88
C ILE A 98 4.56 -0.01 6.60
N PHE A 99 5.62 -0.23 7.38
CA PHE A 99 6.57 -1.32 7.16
C PHE A 99 5.95 -2.73 7.16
N PRO A 100 4.96 -3.07 8.03
CA PRO A 100 4.35 -4.40 8.01
C PRO A 100 3.72 -4.75 6.65
N LEU A 101 3.07 -3.78 5.99
CA LEU A 101 2.45 -4.00 4.69
C LEU A 101 3.50 -4.16 3.59
N ILE A 102 4.53 -3.29 3.58
CA ILE A 102 5.64 -3.40 2.61
C ILE A 102 6.34 -4.75 2.76
N LYS A 103 6.66 -5.16 3.98
CA LYS A 103 7.30 -6.46 4.24
C LYS A 103 6.47 -7.62 3.71
N LYS A 104 5.14 -7.56 3.85
CA LYS A 104 4.26 -8.63 3.38
C LYS A 104 4.14 -8.68 1.85
N MET A 105 4.34 -7.57 1.16
CA MET A 105 4.36 -7.53 -0.32
C MET A 105 5.70 -7.96 -0.92
N ASN A 106 6.80 -7.92 -0.16
CA ASN A 106 8.15 -8.27 -0.66
C ASN A 106 8.66 -9.64 -0.15
N ASN A 107 7.80 -10.45 0.48
CA ASN A 107 8.10 -11.78 1.02
C ASN A 107 7.23 -12.82 0.35
#